data_AF-A0A239DY11-F1
#
_entry.id   AF-A0A239DY11-F1
#
_cell.length_a   1.000
_cell.length_b   1.000
_cell.length_c   1.000
_cell.angle_alpha   90.00
_cell.angle_beta   90.00
_cell.angle_gamma   90.00
#
_symmetry.space_group_name_H-M   'P 1'
#
loop_
_entity.id
_entity.type
_entity.pdbx_description
1 polymer ?
#
loop_
_entity_poly.entity_id
_entity_poly.type
_entity_poly.pdbx_seq_one_letter_code
_entity_poly.pdbx_strand_id
1 'polypeptide(L)'
;MYIKKRKRYLKVKIYTIIIFMLMVLTFGFFYIDNKIMPTVQAIGELKAQEITTRAINESVSVVVKQDVKYEDLISIKEDAEGNITFMQANTMMTKVIKLLCNMQEL
;
A
#
# COMPACT_ATOMS: atom_id res chain seq x y z
N MET A 1 -59.38 40.50 8.73
CA MET A 1 -57.98 40.60 8.27
C MET A 1 -57.04 39.63 9.03
N TYR A 2 -57.40 38.34 9.18
CA TYR A 2 -56.62 37.39 10.01
C TYR A 2 -55.93 36.25 9.23
N ILE A 3 -56.28 36.05 7.95
CA ILE A 3 -55.86 34.87 7.17
C ILE A 3 -54.44 35.03 6.59
N LYS A 4 -53.96 36.27 6.39
CA LYS A 4 -52.66 36.55 5.73
C LYS A 4 -51.45 36.21 6.63
N LYS A 5 -51.60 36.26 7.96
CA LYS A 5 -50.54 35.89 8.92
C LYS A 5 -50.22 34.40 8.92
N ARG A 6 -51.20 33.54 8.59
CA ARG A 6 -51.08 32.06 8.62
C ARG A 6 -50.11 31.51 7.57
N LYS A 7 -50.11 32.09 6.37
CA LYS A 7 -49.23 31.64 5.27
C LYS A 7 -47.75 32.00 5.48
N ARG A 8 -47.44 33.03 6.27
CA ARG A 8 -46.06 33.47 6.53
C ARG A 8 -45.33 32.53 7.49
N TYR A 9 -45.99 32.03 8.55
CA TYR A 9 -45.34 31.08 9.46
C TYR A 9 -45.06 29.72 8.81
N LEU A 10 -45.95 29.25 7.90
CA LEU A 10 -45.73 27.98 7.19
C LEU A 10 -44.49 28.06 6.30
N LYS A 11 -44.30 29.18 5.60
CA LYS A 11 -43.11 29.42 4.78
C LYS A 11 -41.84 29.49 5.62
N VAL A 12 -41.87 30.18 6.76
CA VAL A 12 -40.72 30.25 7.68
C VAL A 12 -40.39 28.87 8.25
N LYS A 13 -41.40 28.09 8.66
CA LYS A 13 -41.20 26.73 9.20
C LYS A 13 -40.58 25.78 8.17
N ILE A 14 -41.02 25.84 6.91
CA ILE A 14 -40.44 25.06 5.81
C ILE A 14 -38.98 25.46 5.58
N TYR A 15 -38.68 26.76 5.58
CA TYR A 15 -37.31 27.26 5.41
C TYR A 15 -36.38 26.79 6.53
N THR A 16 -36.85 26.79 7.78
CA THR A 16 -36.08 26.28 8.93
C THR A 16 -35.84 24.77 8.84
N ILE A 17 -36.80 23.99 8.34
CA ILE A 17 -36.61 22.54 8.15
C ILE A 17 -35.57 22.26 7.06
N ILE A 18 -35.62 22.99 5.95
CA ILE A 18 -34.66 22.84 4.84
C ILE A 18 -33.25 23.18 5.32
N ILE A 19 -33.07 24.27 6.07
CA ILE A 19 -31.75 24.68 6.55
C ILE A 19 -31.21 23.69 7.59
N PHE A 20 -32.07 23.14 8.44
CA PHE A 20 -31.70 22.10 9.39
C PHE A 20 -31.28 20.82 8.68
N MET A 21 -32.00 20.40 7.64
CA MET A 21 -31.65 19.23 6.84
C MET A 21 -30.29 19.40 6.15
N LEU A 22 -30.03 20.56 5.56
CA LEU A 22 -28.73 20.90 4.96
C LEU A 22 -27.59 20.90 6.00
N MET A 23 -27.86 21.41 7.20
CA MET A 23 -26.88 21.42 8.28
C MET A 23 -26.53 19.99 8.75
N VAL A 24 -27.52 19.11 8.87
CA VAL A 24 -27.29 17.70 9.24
C VAL A 24 -26.51 16.96 8.16
N LEU A 25 -26.83 17.18 6.88
CA LEU A 25 -26.10 16.60 5.75
C LEU A 25 -24.63 17.02 5.76
N THR A 26 -24.37 18.32 5.84
CA THR A 26 -22.99 18.86 5.84
C THR A 26 -22.19 18.40 7.07
N PHE A 27 -22.82 18.35 8.24
CA PHE A 27 -22.16 17.86 9.46
C PHE A 27 -21.83 16.36 9.38
N GLY A 28 -22.73 15.57 8.78
CA GLY A 28 -22.50 14.15 8.51
C GLY A 28 -21.33 13.89 7.56
N PHE A 29 -21.27 14.65 6.45
CA PHE A 29 -20.14 14.60 5.52
C PHE A 29 -18.82 15.00 6.21
N PHE A 30 -18.82 16.06 7.02
CA PHE A 30 -17.62 16.51 7.73
C PHE A 30 -17.14 15.50 8.79
N TYR A 31 -18.06 14.78 9.42
CA TYR A 31 -17.73 13.71 10.38
C TYR A 31 -17.17 12.47 9.69
N ILE A 32 -17.71 12.13 8.51
CA ILE A 32 -17.19 11.06 7.65
C ILE A 32 -15.78 11.43 7.17
N ASP A 33 -15.57 12.60 6.60
CA ASP A 33 -14.25 12.98 6.08
C ASP A 33 -13.18 13.01 7.17
N ASN A 34 -13.45 13.59 8.34
CA ASN A 34 -12.43 13.67 9.40
C ASN A 34 -12.10 12.33 10.07
N LYS A 35 -13.02 11.35 10.05
CA LYS A 35 -12.85 10.10 10.81
C LYS A 35 -12.65 8.87 9.93
N ILE A 36 -13.30 8.85 8.76
CA ILE A 36 -13.22 7.75 7.79
C ILE A 36 -12.00 7.93 6.88
N MET A 37 -11.62 9.16 6.50
CA MET A 37 -10.44 9.36 5.64
C MET A 37 -9.13 8.82 6.24
N PRO A 38 -8.75 9.10 7.51
CA PRO A 38 -7.54 8.52 8.08
C PRO A 38 -7.63 7.00 8.24
N THR A 39 -8.83 6.46 8.49
CA THR A 39 -9.04 5.01 8.63
C THR A 39 -8.92 4.28 7.30
N VAL A 40 -9.53 4.82 6.24
CA VAL A 40 -9.45 4.27 4.88
C VAL A 40 -8.04 4.40 4.34
N GLN A 41 -7.34 5.50 4.63
CA GLN A 41 -5.95 5.66 4.23
C GLN A 41 -5.04 4.66 4.94
N ALA A 42 -5.19 4.44 6.25
CA ALA A 42 -4.42 3.43 6.98
C ALA A 42 -4.66 2.01 6.45
N ILE A 43 -5.92 1.65 6.16
CA ILE A 43 -6.25 0.35 5.56
C ILE A 43 -5.71 0.26 4.13
N GLY A 44 -5.80 1.34 3.36
CA GLY A 44 -5.29 1.44 2.00
C GLY A 44 -3.77 1.30 1.94
N GLU A 45 -3.05 1.91 2.88
CA GLU A 45 -1.60 1.83 3.02
C GLU A 45 -1.16 0.41 3.41
N LEU A 46 -1.82 -0.20 4.40
CA LEU A 46 -1.59 -1.61 4.75
C LEU A 46 -1.85 -2.56 3.58
N LYS A 47 -2.94 -2.34 2.84
CA LYS A 47 -3.30 -3.15 1.66
C LYS A 47 -2.32 -2.93 0.51
N ALA A 48 -1.91 -1.70 0.28
CA ALA A 48 -0.92 -1.36 -0.73
C ALA A 48 0.44 -1.98 -0.39
N GLN A 49 0.86 -1.93 0.87
CA GLN A 49 2.09 -2.57 1.34
C GLN A 49 2.00 -4.10 1.17
N GLU A 50 0.89 -4.73 1.59
CA GLU A 50 0.66 -6.18 1.39
C GLU A 50 0.78 -6.59 -0.08
N ILE A 51 0.13 -5.85 -0.99
CA ILE A 51 0.17 -6.11 -2.43
C ILE A 51 1.58 -5.88 -2.97
N THR A 52 2.26 -4.82 -2.53
CA THR A 52 3.62 -4.46 -2.96
C THR A 52 4.61 -5.55 -2.56
N THR A 53 4.63 -5.94 -1.28
CA THR A 53 5.53 -6.99 -0.77
C THR A 53 5.30 -8.32 -1.50
N ARG A 54 4.05 -8.69 -1.76
CA ARG A 54 3.72 -9.91 -2.54
C ARG A 54 4.25 -9.82 -3.97
N ALA A 55 4.00 -8.71 -4.65
CA ALA A 55 4.44 -8.50 -6.03
C ALA A 55 5.98 -8.51 -6.14
N ILE A 56 6.69 -7.89 -5.19
CA ILE A 56 8.16 -7.90 -5.14
C ILE A 56 8.65 -9.34 -4.90
N ASN A 57 8.07 -10.07 -3.95
CA ASN A 57 8.51 -11.44 -3.66
C ASN A 57 8.32 -12.38 -4.84
N GLU A 58 7.17 -12.28 -5.52
CA GLU A 58 6.91 -13.06 -6.72
C GLU A 58 7.90 -12.71 -7.83
N SER A 59 8.15 -11.42 -8.05
CA SER A 59 9.09 -10.94 -9.09
C SER A 59 10.53 -11.36 -8.82
N VAL A 60 11.01 -11.21 -7.58
CA VAL A 60 12.37 -11.59 -7.18
C VAL A 60 12.57 -13.10 -7.28
N SER A 61 11.59 -13.91 -6.84
CA SER A 61 11.65 -15.37 -6.93
C SER A 61 11.78 -15.85 -8.39
N VAL A 62 11.08 -15.21 -9.32
CA VAL A 62 11.16 -15.51 -10.75
C VAL A 62 12.54 -15.17 -11.32
N VAL A 63 13.06 -13.97 -11.04
CA VAL A 63 14.37 -13.52 -11.53
C VAL A 63 15.51 -14.37 -10.96
N VAL A 64 15.51 -14.62 -9.64
CA VAL A 64 16.57 -15.40 -9.00
C VAL A 64 16.60 -16.84 -9.50
N LYS A 65 15.44 -17.46 -9.75
CA LYS A 65 15.38 -18.84 -10.27
C LYS A 65 15.79 -18.99 -11.73
N GLN A 66 15.61 -17.96 -12.54
CA GLN A 66 15.90 -18.02 -13.98
C GLN A 66 17.34 -17.60 -14.32
N ASP A 67 17.89 -16.60 -13.61
CA ASP A 67 19.17 -15.98 -13.98
C ASP A 67 20.37 -16.37 -13.09
N VAL A 68 20.17 -16.97 -11.91
CA VAL A 68 21.27 -17.23 -10.96
C VAL A 68 21.55 -18.72 -10.79
N LYS A 69 22.70 -19.20 -11.27
CA LYS A 69 23.20 -20.55 -10.98
C LYS A 69 24.15 -20.56 -9.79
N TYR A 70 24.34 -21.74 -9.19
CA TYR A 70 25.28 -21.92 -8.07
C TYR A 70 26.72 -21.54 -8.46
N GLU A 71 27.11 -21.83 -9.69
CA GLU A 71 28.42 -21.51 -10.28
C GLU A 71 28.67 -19.99 -10.41
N ASP A 72 27.60 -19.19 -10.49
CA ASP A 72 27.70 -17.73 -10.57
C ASP A 72 27.88 -17.08 -9.18
N LEU A 73 27.45 -17.79 -8.13
CA LEU A 73 27.57 -17.38 -6.73
C LEU A 73 28.88 -17.85 -6.10
N ILE A 74 29.37 -19.03 -6.49
CA ILE A 74 30.57 -19.65 -5.95
C ILE A 74 31.43 -20.17 -7.10
N SER A 75 32.63 -19.61 -7.23
CA SER A 75 33.65 -20.10 -8.15
C SER A 75 34.54 -21.12 -7.45
N ILE A 76 34.59 -22.33 -7.99
CA ILE A 76 35.42 -23.43 -7.50
C ILE A 76 36.49 -23.71 -8.54
N LYS A 77 37.76 -23.76 -8.12
CA LYS A 77 38.86 -24.28 -8.94
C LYS A 77 39.36 -25.58 -8.33
N GLU A 78 39.43 -26.60 -9.18
CA GLU A 78 39.91 -27.94 -8.87
C GLU A 78 41.27 -28.17 -9.54
N ASP A 79 42.12 -28.99 -8.93
CA ASP A 79 43.38 -29.44 -9.52
C ASP A 79 43.18 -30.59 -10.52
N ALA A 80 44.27 -31.06 -11.15
CA ALA A 80 44.23 -32.13 -12.15
C ALA A 80 43.80 -33.50 -11.58
N GLU A 81 43.79 -33.66 -10.25
CA GLU A 81 43.36 -34.87 -9.53
C GLU A 81 41.93 -34.73 -8.97
N GLY A 82 41.26 -33.60 -9.22
CA GLY A 82 39.88 -33.33 -8.79
C GLY A 82 39.75 -32.81 -7.36
N ASN A 83 40.86 -32.39 -6.71
CA ASN A 83 40.79 -31.79 -5.38
C ASN A 83 40.49 -30.30 -5.47
N ILE A 84 39.56 -29.81 -4.64
CA ILE A 84 39.22 -28.38 -4.56
C ILE A 84 40.42 -27.63 -3.97
N THR A 85 41.08 -26.81 -4.78
CA THR A 85 42.25 -26.01 -4.37
C THR A 85 41.88 -24.58 -4.03
N PHE A 86 40.77 -24.06 -4.56
CA PHE A 86 40.32 -22.70 -4.28
C PHE A 86 38.81 -22.55 -4.41
N MET A 87 38.16 -21.90 -3.44
CA MET A 87 36.74 -21.56 -3.46
C MET A 87 36.57 -20.07 -3.15
N GLN A 88 35.84 -19.35 -4.00
CA GLN A 88 35.57 -17.93 -3.82
C GLN A 88 34.10 -17.62 -4.08
N ALA A 89 33.45 -16.97 -3.13
CA ALA A 89 32.11 -16.44 -3.30
C ALA A 89 32.13 -15.14 -4.12
N ASN A 90 31.25 -15.04 -5.12
CA ASN A 90 31.06 -13.84 -5.91
C ASN A 90 30.29 -12.79 -5.11
N THR A 91 31.03 -12.01 -4.33
CA THR A 91 30.47 -10.95 -3.47
C THR A 91 29.69 -9.88 -4.23
N MET A 92 29.93 -9.69 -5.53
CA MET A 92 29.15 -8.75 -6.36
C MET A 92 27.73 -9.28 -6.57
N MET A 93 27.59 -10.53 -7.00
CA MET A 93 26.28 -11.13 -7.22
C MET A 93 25.52 -11.33 -5.89
N THR A 94 26.22 -11.73 -4.82
CA THR A 94 25.62 -11.81 -3.48
C THR A 94 25.07 -10.46 -2.99
N LYS A 95 25.77 -9.34 -3.27
CA LYS A 95 25.28 -8.00 -2.93
C LYS A 95 24.03 -7.64 -3.72
N VAL A 96 23.97 -7.94 -5.01
CA VAL A 96 22.80 -7.67 -5.86
C VAL A 96 21.58 -8.44 -5.34
N ILE A 97 21.72 -9.74 -5.05
CA ILE A 97 20.63 -10.55 -4.49
C ILE A 97 20.19 -10.01 -3.13
N LYS A 98 21.13 -9.59 -2.28
CA LYS A 98 20.82 -8.98 -0.98
C LYS A 98 20.01 -7.68 -1.13
N LEU A 99 20.35 -6.84 -2.12
CA LEU A 99 19.59 -5.62 -2.40
C LEU A 99 18.17 -5.93 -2.87
N LEU A 100 18.00 -6.94 -3.74
CA LEU A 100 16.67 -7.38 -4.19
C LEU A 100 15.83 -7.94 -3.02
N CYS A 101 16.44 -8.69 -2.10
CA CYS A 101 15.76 -9.25 -0.95
C CYS A 101 15.35 -8.16 0.07
N ASN A 102 16.18 -7.14 0.27
CA ASN A 102 15.88 -6.01 1.18
C ASN A 102 14.67 -5.17 0.71
N MET A 103 14.31 -5.23 -0.58
CA MET A 103 13.10 -4.60 -1.11
C MET A 103 11.81 -5.33 -0.67
N GLN A 104 11.93 -6.57 -0.18
CA GLN A 104 10.80 -7.37 0.30
C GLN A 104 10.49 -7.14 1.78
N GLU A 105 11.41 -6.56 2.55
CA GLU A 105 11.25 -6.32 3.99
C GLU A 105 10.74 -4.90 4.32
N LEU A 106 10.47 -4.08 3.30
CA LEU A 106 9.86 -2.74 3.37
C LEU A 106 8.33 -2.82 3.25
#